data_AF-A0A2L2TDJ9-F1
#
_entry.id   AF-A0A2L2TDJ9-F1
#
_cell.length_a   1.000
_cell.length_b   1.000
_cell.length_c   1.000
_cell.angle_alpha   90.00
_cell.angle_beta   90.00
_cell.angle_gamma   90.00
#
_symmetry.space_group_name_H-M   'P 1'
#
loop_
_entity.id
_entity.type
_entity.pdbx_description
1 polymer ?
#
loop_
_entity_poly.entity_id
_entity_poly.type
_entity_poly.pdbx_seq_one_letter_code
_entity_poly.pdbx_strand_id
1 'polypeptide(L)'
;MLAFMQILLRAIFLFSLITSGIAEEEEEEKKEYDPIENRRPTNVTGLGDFYSWVGSYYNATVEAEFVVDFTPWVEPSEQCEEVRNFSTTVKYDAILSVLEHQPLNPGNNSLQFWLTLMPQTSGPTNVSDLGEWWMRDGENRSYVYSAQPLDTPVYRPYKGPDYFNFTTTQVSGGAYKITKSLAGLEAASWQNMKIPVCNITEWKDEWKVVILDEGMYFTQDEGLWTGPVEYHYPKTSLQFDDKTANLTFDAFWHASAIRQPNYREVVDNPALPTWGHTRVIGRVSFNFSGVLDEYHSDILSLDNSLPVWQRTVGFGNNSANIGYGDTSDSRGKRTVGRASLALMAVIVSIGIVL
;
A
#
# COMPACT_ATOMS: atom_id res chain seq x y z
N MET A 1 29.99 -54.40 -29.57
CA MET A 1 30.73 -53.64 -28.53
C MET A 1 30.87 -52.16 -28.87
N LEU A 2 31.36 -51.78 -30.06
CA LEU A 2 31.54 -50.37 -30.44
C LEU A 2 30.24 -49.53 -30.48
N ALA A 3 29.14 -50.10 -31.00
CA ALA A 3 27.85 -49.42 -31.08
C ALA A 3 27.22 -49.15 -29.69
N PHE A 4 27.48 -50.01 -28.70
CA PHE A 4 26.96 -49.85 -27.34
C PHE A 4 27.69 -48.72 -26.59
N MET A 5 29.00 -48.56 -26.83
CA MET A 5 29.80 -47.46 -26.29
C MET A 5 29.36 -46.09 -26.84
N GLN A 6 28.99 -46.01 -28.13
CA GLN A 6 28.50 -44.75 -28.72
C GLN A 6 27.13 -44.33 -28.20
N ILE A 7 26.24 -45.29 -27.92
CA ILE A 7 24.93 -45.01 -27.33
C ILE A 7 25.08 -44.56 -25.88
N LEU A 8 25.97 -45.20 -25.11
CA LEU A 8 26.26 -44.81 -23.73
C LEU A 8 26.85 -43.40 -23.63
N LEU A 9 27.80 -43.05 -24.52
CA LEU A 9 28.37 -41.70 -24.55
C LEU A 9 27.32 -40.62 -24.92
N ARG A 10 26.45 -40.91 -25.88
CA ARG A 10 25.38 -39.97 -26.27
C ARG A 10 24.34 -39.80 -25.16
N ALA A 11 24.02 -40.87 -24.44
CA ALA A 11 23.13 -40.81 -23.29
C ALA A 11 23.73 -39.98 -22.14
N ILE A 12 25.02 -40.12 -21.86
CA ILE A 12 25.73 -39.33 -20.84
C ILE A 12 25.79 -37.84 -21.23
N PHE A 13 26.05 -37.53 -22.50
CA PHE A 13 26.03 -36.15 -23.00
C PHE A 13 24.63 -35.52 -22.97
N LEU A 14 23.58 -36.28 -23.29
CA LEU A 14 22.21 -35.78 -23.13
C LEU A 14 21.86 -35.58 -21.65
N PHE A 15 22.28 -36.48 -20.76
CA PHE A 15 22.02 -36.34 -19.34
C PHE A 15 22.79 -35.17 -18.71
N SER A 16 24.00 -34.85 -19.18
CA SER A 16 24.76 -33.68 -18.73
C SER A 16 24.17 -32.37 -19.28
N LEU A 17 23.63 -32.37 -20.49
CA LEU A 17 22.89 -31.22 -21.05
C LEU A 17 21.54 -31.00 -20.37
N ILE A 18 20.83 -32.08 -20.01
CA ILE A 18 19.56 -32.00 -19.28
C ILE A 18 19.82 -31.57 -17.83
N THR A 19 20.88 -32.05 -17.17
CA THR A 19 21.22 -31.60 -15.81
C THR A 19 21.81 -30.19 -15.78
N SER A 20 22.51 -29.74 -16.84
CA SER A 20 22.92 -28.33 -16.96
C SER A 20 21.74 -27.42 -17.29
N GLY A 21 20.75 -27.90 -18.07
CA GLY A 21 19.52 -27.15 -18.36
C GLY A 21 18.48 -27.16 -17.22
N ILE A 22 18.54 -28.13 -16.31
CA ILE A 22 17.71 -28.16 -15.09
C ILE A 22 18.40 -27.42 -13.93
N ALA A 23 19.73 -27.28 -13.94
CA ALA A 23 20.46 -26.46 -12.97
C ALA A 23 20.37 -24.95 -13.24
N GLU A 24 19.89 -24.53 -14.41
CA GLU A 24 19.62 -23.12 -14.75
C GLU A 24 18.22 -22.63 -14.33
N GLU A 25 17.36 -23.49 -13.75
CA GLU A 25 15.99 -23.11 -13.37
C GLU A 25 15.79 -22.77 -11.88
N GLU A 26 16.85 -22.66 -11.07
CA GLU A 26 16.74 -22.25 -9.65
C GLU A 26 17.87 -21.35 -9.13
N GLU A 27 18.62 -20.67 -10.00
CA GLU A 27 19.15 -19.36 -9.59
C GLU A 27 18.00 -18.38 -9.80
N GLU A 28 17.33 -17.96 -8.71
CA GLU A 28 16.59 -16.70 -8.71
C GLU A 28 17.52 -15.66 -9.30
N GLU A 29 17.32 -15.33 -10.58
CA GLU A 29 18.03 -14.27 -11.26
C GLU A 29 17.82 -13.04 -10.38
N LYS A 30 18.83 -12.66 -9.58
CA LYS A 30 18.78 -11.48 -8.74
C LYS A 30 18.45 -10.35 -9.69
N LYS A 31 17.17 -9.95 -9.74
CA LYS A 31 16.72 -8.87 -10.62
C LYS A 31 17.65 -7.70 -10.36
N GLU A 32 18.50 -7.44 -11.35
CA GLU A 32 19.45 -6.34 -11.27
C GLU A 32 18.64 -5.06 -11.08
N TYR A 33 19.13 -4.20 -10.20
CA TYR A 33 18.43 -2.96 -9.87
C TYR A 33 18.18 -2.13 -11.15
N ASP A 34 16.92 -1.77 -11.40
CA ASP A 34 16.53 -0.90 -12.50
C ASP A 34 16.40 0.56 -11.99
N PRO A 35 17.27 1.50 -12.46
CA PRO A 35 17.20 2.90 -12.04
C PRO A 35 15.98 3.66 -12.56
N ILE A 36 15.25 3.11 -13.52
CA ILE A 36 13.99 3.69 -14.01
C ILE A 36 12.88 3.39 -13.02
N GLU A 37 12.91 2.24 -12.35
CA GLU A 37 11.91 1.89 -11.35
C GLU A 37 12.14 2.67 -10.04
N ASN A 38 11.07 2.83 -9.26
CA ASN A 38 11.14 3.43 -7.92
C ASN A 38 11.38 2.37 -6.82
N ARG A 39 11.96 1.22 -7.18
CA ARG A 39 12.27 0.12 -6.26
C ARG A 39 13.71 0.19 -5.78
N ARG A 40 13.95 -0.28 -4.57
CA ARG A 40 15.29 -0.44 -4.00
C ARG A 40 15.92 -1.75 -4.49
N PRO A 41 17.26 -1.85 -4.45
CA PRO A 41 17.95 -3.12 -4.66
C PRO A 41 17.46 -4.20 -3.68
N THR A 42 17.27 -5.42 -4.17
CA THR A 42 16.81 -6.58 -3.37
C THR A 42 17.94 -7.24 -2.55
N ASN A 43 19.14 -6.65 -2.53
CA ASN A 43 20.31 -7.19 -1.85
C ASN A 43 20.37 -6.85 -0.34
N VAL A 44 19.39 -6.13 0.19
CA VAL A 44 19.33 -5.74 1.60
C VAL A 44 18.42 -6.67 2.38
N THR A 45 18.98 -7.38 3.35
CA THR A 45 18.19 -8.19 4.27
C THR A 45 17.50 -7.30 5.31
N GLY A 46 16.31 -7.68 5.75
CA GLY A 46 15.58 -6.97 6.83
C GLY A 46 14.77 -5.74 6.40
N LEU A 47 14.72 -5.39 5.10
CA LEU A 47 13.76 -4.41 4.59
C LEU A 47 12.33 -4.97 4.54
N GLY A 48 12.20 -6.26 4.21
CA GLY A 48 10.90 -6.82 3.84
C GLY A 48 10.29 -6.13 2.62
N ASP A 49 9.06 -6.50 2.30
CA ASP A 49 8.38 -5.95 1.13
C ASP A 49 7.89 -4.52 1.37
N PHE A 50 7.58 -4.17 2.62
CA PHE A 50 7.07 -2.85 3.01
C PHE A 50 8.03 -1.70 2.69
N TYR A 51 9.33 -1.90 2.91
CA TYR A 51 10.37 -0.90 2.68
C TYR A 51 11.06 -1.04 1.32
N SER A 52 10.43 -1.68 0.34
CA SER A 52 11.02 -1.93 -0.99
C SER A 52 11.03 -0.71 -1.93
N TRP A 53 10.35 0.38 -1.59
CA TRP A 53 10.25 1.57 -2.45
C TRP A 53 11.18 2.70 -2.03
N VAL A 54 11.64 3.46 -3.01
CA VAL A 54 12.40 4.68 -2.77
C VAL A 54 11.49 5.75 -2.17
N GLY A 55 11.88 6.30 -1.02
CA GLY A 55 11.07 7.26 -0.31
C GLY A 55 11.47 7.50 1.15
N SER A 56 10.63 8.27 1.84
CA SER A 56 10.74 8.59 3.26
C SER A 56 9.59 7.96 4.05
N TYR A 57 9.93 7.34 5.18
CA TYR A 57 9.00 6.63 6.05
C TYR A 57 8.99 7.32 7.41
N TYR A 58 7.80 7.67 7.92
CA TYR A 58 7.64 8.38 9.18
C TYR A 58 6.84 7.53 10.15
N ASN A 59 7.36 7.35 11.36
CA ASN A 59 6.73 6.56 12.41
C ASN A 59 5.96 7.48 13.37
N ALA A 60 4.75 7.09 13.76
CA ALA A 60 3.94 7.76 14.75
C ALA A 60 3.01 6.80 15.49
N THR A 61 2.34 7.32 16.52
CA THR A 61 1.10 6.75 17.05
C THR A 61 -0.04 7.68 16.67
N VAL A 62 -1.14 7.12 16.18
CA VAL A 62 -2.35 7.85 15.79
C VAL A 62 -3.51 7.44 16.69
N GLU A 63 -4.27 8.43 17.16
CA GLU A 63 -5.56 8.20 17.81
C GLU A 63 -6.66 8.60 16.82
N ALA A 64 -7.45 7.62 16.37
CA ALA A 64 -8.57 7.85 15.47
C ALA A 64 -9.88 7.83 16.24
N GLU A 65 -10.59 8.95 16.19
CA GLU A 65 -11.90 9.12 16.79
C GLU A 65 -12.97 8.76 15.76
N PHE A 66 -13.84 7.82 16.13
CA PHE A 66 -14.99 7.41 15.36
C PHE A 66 -16.26 7.77 16.11
N VAL A 67 -17.20 8.42 15.43
CA VAL A 67 -18.49 8.81 15.98
C VAL A 67 -19.57 8.35 15.03
N VAL A 68 -20.62 7.71 15.53
CA VAL A 68 -21.83 7.43 14.76
C VAL A 68 -22.67 8.70 14.68
N ASP A 69 -23.09 9.07 13.47
CA ASP A 69 -24.01 10.19 13.27
C ASP A 69 -25.45 9.70 13.08
N PHE A 70 -25.69 8.69 12.23
CA PHE A 70 -27.04 8.18 11.96
C PHE A 70 -27.07 6.77 11.35
N THR A 71 -28.25 6.15 11.35
CA THR A 71 -28.54 4.91 10.63
C THR A 71 -29.43 5.22 9.43
N PRO A 72 -29.03 4.90 8.18
CA PRO A 72 -29.88 5.12 7.01
C PRO A 72 -31.22 4.39 7.14
N TRP A 73 -32.30 5.01 6.68
CA TRP A 73 -33.66 4.46 6.70
C TRP A 73 -34.29 4.22 8.08
N VAL A 74 -33.67 4.73 9.15
CA VAL A 74 -34.18 4.62 10.52
C VAL A 74 -34.39 6.03 11.07
N GLU A 75 -35.59 6.31 11.57
CA GLU A 75 -35.86 7.59 12.23
C GLU A 75 -34.93 7.75 13.46
N PRO A 76 -34.38 8.95 13.75
CA PRO A 76 -33.46 9.13 14.88
C PRO A 76 -34.03 8.73 16.26
N SER A 77 -35.36 8.73 16.39
CA SER A 77 -36.06 8.25 17.59
C SER A 77 -36.20 6.72 17.68
N GLU A 78 -36.07 6.02 16.55
CA GLU A 78 -36.17 4.56 16.44
C GLU A 78 -34.79 3.88 16.52
N GLN A 79 -33.72 4.64 16.29
CA GLN A 79 -32.36 4.17 16.53
C GLN A 79 -32.13 3.96 18.04
N CYS A 80 -31.64 2.77 18.41
CA CYS A 80 -31.32 2.46 19.80
C CYS A 80 -30.23 3.39 20.35
N GLU A 81 -30.32 3.68 21.64
CA GLU A 81 -29.49 4.69 22.30
C GLU A 81 -27.99 4.33 22.27
N GLU A 82 -27.67 3.04 22.36
CA GLU A 82 -26.31 2.51 22.35
C GLU A 82 -25.59 2.82 21.04
N VAL A 83 -26.29 2.70 19.90
CA VAL A 83 -25.72 3.01 18.58
C VAL A 83 -25.71 4.51 18.34
N ARG A 84 -26.79 5.21 18.70
CA ARG A 84 -26.91 6.66 18.49
C ARG A 84 -25.85 7.45 19.25
N ASN A 85 -25.50 7.02 20.45
CA ASN A 85 -24.51 7.69 21.30
C ASN A 85 -23.12 7.06 21.20
N PHE A 86 -22.89 6.17 20.22
CA PHE A 86 -21.61 5.50 20.08
C PHE A 86 -20.53 6.46 19.61
N SER A 87 -19.46 6.51 20.39
CA SER A 87 -18.17 7.07 19.98
C SER A 87 -17.07 6.19 20.54
N THR A 88 -15.96 6.09 19.82
CA THR A 88 -14.78 5.38 20.30
C THR A 88 -13.52 5.99 19.73
N THR A 89 -12.42 5.84 20.46
CA THR A 89 -11.09 6.22 20.02
C THR A 89 -10.24 4.96 19.95
N VAL A 90 -9.68 4.68 18.77
CA VAL A 90 -8.79 3.55 18.56
C VAL A 90 -7.38 4.05 18.32
N LYS A 91 -6.41 3.45 19.01
CA LYS A 91 -4.99 3.77 18.87
C LYS A 91 -4.33 2.85 17.87
N TYR A 92 -3.53 3.44 16.99
CA TYR A 92 -2.79 2.76 15.95
C TYR A 92 -1.31 3.09 16.04
N ASP A 93 -0.47 2.08 15.86
CA ASP A 93 0.88 2.33 15.36
C ASP A 93 0.76 2.68 13.88
N ALA A 94 1.41 3.75 13.47
CA ALA A 94 1.22 4.35 12.16
C ALA A 94 2.55 4.57 11.46
N ILE A 95 2.59 4.21 10.19
CA ILE A 95 3.70 4.53 9.30
C ILE A 95 3.16 5.30 8.11
N LEU A 96 3.65 6.51 7.92
CA LEU A 96 3.41 7.27 6.70
C LEU A 96 4.59 7.06 5.75
N SER A 97 4.32 6.46 4.61
CA SER A 97 5.25 6.29 3.50
C SER A 97 5.02 7.41 2.49
N VAL A 98 6.03 8.23 2.21
CA VAL A 98 6.03 9.24 1.14
C VAL A 98 7.07 8.82 0.12
N LEU A 99 6.60 8.41 -1.06
CA LEU A 99 7.37 7.62 -2.02
C LEU A 99 7.55 8.36 -3.34
N GLU A 100 8.67 8.09 -4.01
CA GLU A 100 8.90 8.52 -5.39
C GLU A 100 7.78 8.00 -6.30
N HIS A 101 7.26 8.86 -7.18
CA HIS A 101 6.18 8.46 -8.09
C HIS A 101 6.64 7.33 -9.02
N GLN A 102 5.77 6.35 -9.21
CA GLN A 102 6.07 5.22 -10.09
C GLN A 102 5.94 5.64 -11.56
N PRO A 103 6.94 5.37 -12.41
CA PRO A 103 6.86 5.67 -13.84
C PRO A 103 5.73 4.94 -14.56
N LEU A 104 5.32 3.77 -14.05
CA LEU A 104 4.25 2.95 -14.64
C LEU A 104 2.84 3.38 -14.20
N ASN A 105 2.72 4.21 -13.16
CA ASN A 105 1.44 4.78 -12.76
C ASN A 105 1.10 5.95 -13.71
N PRO A 106 0.03 5.87 -14.52
CA PRO A 106 -0.36 6.92 -15.45
C PRO A 106 -0.94 8.17 -14.77
N GLY A 107 -1.01 8.18 -13.44
CA GLY A 107 -1.41 9.31 -12.61
C GLY A 107 -0.49 10.52 -12.72
N ASN A 108 -1.04 11.70 -12.37
CA ASN A 108 -0.38 12.99 -12.54
C ASN A 108 0.27 13.51 -11.24
N ASN A 109 0.15 12.77 -10.13
CA ASN A 109 0.75 13.18 -8.88
C ASN A 109 2.28 13.16 -8.98
N SER A 110 2.94 14.11 -8.31
CA SER A 110 4.41 14.18 -8.31
C SER A 110 5.08 13.13 -7.41
N LEU A 111 4.29 12.45 -6.58
CA LEU A 111 4.72 11.46 -5.60
C LEU A 111 3.54 10.55 -5.25
N GLN A 112 3.79 9.49 -4.49
CA GLN A 112 2.75 8.67 -3.88
C GLN A 112 2.89 8.70 -2.37
N PHE A 113 1.79 8.58 -1.63
CA PHE A 113 1.88 8.39 -0.18
C PHE A 113 0.89 7.36 0.31
N TRP A 114 1.29 6.60 1.32
CA TRP A 114 0.49 5.59 2.00
C TRP A 114 0.60 5.80 3.51
N LEU A 115 -0.52 5.99 4.19
CA LEU A 115 -0.58 5.90 5.64
C LEU A 115 -1.07 4.50 6.01
N THR A 116 -0.24 3.73 6.70
CA THR A 116 -0.59 2.42 7.21
C THR A 116 -0.90 2.52 8.70
N LEU A 117 -2.12 2.15 9.08
CA LEU A 117 -2.58 2.10 10.47
C LEU A 117 -2.68 0.65 10.92
N MET A 118 -1.91 0.31 11.95
CA MET A 118 -1.87 -1.01 12.56
C MET A 118 -2.47 -0.89 13.97
N PRO A 119 -3.57 -1.60 14.27
CA PRO A 119 -4.15 -1.55 15.60
C PRO A 119 -3.10 -1.95 16.62
N GLN A 120 -3.02 -1.23 17.74
CA GLN A 120 -2.21 -1.64 18.88
C GLN A 120 -2.85 -2.87 19.55
N THR A 121 -2.72 -4.03 18.89
CA THR A 121 -3.02 -5.34 19.49
C THR A 121 -1.75 -5.85 20.18
N SER A 122 -1.85 -6.92 20.97
CA SER A 122 -0.79 -7.33 21.91
C SER A 122 0.54 -7.69 21.21
N GLY A 123 1.46 -6.73 21.16
CA GLY A 123 2.86 -6.89 20.73
C GLY A 123 3.29 -5.85 19.67
N PRO A 124 4.56 -5.42 19.65
CA PRO A 124 5.08 -4.56 18.59
C PRO A 124 5.03 -5.32 17.25
N THR A 125 4.42 -4.71 16.23
CA THR A 125 4.41 -5.27 14.87
C THR A 125 5.66 -4.80 14.13
N ASN A 126 6.52 -5.75 13.75
CA ASN A 126 7.64 -5.46 12.87
C ASN A 126 7.17 -5.55 11.40
N VAL A 127 7.05 -4.40 10.74
CA VAL A 127 6.57 -4.33 9.35
C VAL A 127 7.53 -4.95 8.34
N SER A 128 8.81 -5.09 8.67
CA SER A 128 9.78 -5.77 7.81
C SER A 128 9.55 -7.28 7.70
N ASP A 129 8.84 -7.87 8.67
CA ASP A 129 8.51 -9.31 8.65
C ASP A 129 7.24 -9.59 7.82
N LEU A 130 6.59 -8.53 7.34
CA LEU A 130 5.30 -8.61 6.66
C LEU A 130 5.53 -8.74 5.16
N GLY A 131 5.10 -9.88 4.62
CA GLY A 131 5.24 -10.18 3.20
C GLY A 131 4.26 -9.39 2.32
N GLU A 132 4.43 -9.49 1.01
CA GLU A 132 3.61 -8.78 0.02
C GLU A 132 2.10 -9.04 0.15
N TRP A 133 1.72 -10.29 0.46
CA TRP A 133 0.33 -10.68 0.72
C TRP A 133 -0.27 -9.91 1.89
N TRP A 134 0.57 -9.54 2.86
CA TRP A 134 0.17 -8.67 3.94
C TRP A 134 -0.23 -7.36 3.27
N MET A 135 0.64 -6.62 2.60
CA MET A 135 0.26 -5.31 2.01
C MET A 135 -1.01 -5.31 1.13
N ARG A 136 -1.34 -6.42 0.47
CA ARG A 136 -2.57 -6.57 -0.34
C ARG A 136 -3.83 -6.94 0.46
N ASP A 137 -3.79 -8.04 1.21
CA ASP A 137 -5.00 -8.74 1.67
C ASP A 137 -5.13 -8.85 3.20
N GLY A 138 -4.10 -8.49 3.97
CA GLY A 138 -4.11 -8.89 5.38
C GLY A 138 -5.18 -8.19 6.22
N GLU A 139 -5.73 -8.98 7.12
CA GLU A 139 -6.84 -8.63 8.00
C GLU A 139 -6.41 -7.57 9.03
N ASN A 140 -7.35 -6.74 9.49
CA ASN A 140 -7.17 -5.73 10.55
C ASN A 140 -6.21 -4.57 10.29
N ARG A 141 -6.13 -4.05 9.06
CA ARG A 141 -5.39 -2.79 8.79
C ARG A 141 -6.25 -1.79 8.07
N SER A 142 -5.80 -0.56 8.16
CA SER A 142 -6.41 0.57 7.48
C SER A 142 -5.35 1.36 6.80
N TYR A 143 -5.53 1.54 5.50
CA TYR A 143 -4.65 2.35 4.69
C TYR A 143 -5.31 3.68 4.40
N VAL A 144 -4.54 4.73 4.18
CA VAL A 144 -4.95 5.89 3.39
C VAL A 144 -3.88 6.07 2.33
N TYR A 145 -4.17 5.73 1.07
CA TYR A 145 -3.19 5.78 -0.01
C TYR A 145 -3.61 6.70 -1.16
N SER A 146 -2.64 7.33 -1.82
CA SER A 146 -2.90 8.17 -3.00
C SER A 146 -2.96 7.40 -4.33
N ALA A 147 -2.34 6.23 -4.36
CA ALA A 147 -2.27 5.34 -5.51
C ALA A 147 -2.19 3.90 -4.98
N GLN A 148 -2.67 2.94 -5.76
CA GLN A 148 -2.62 1.54 -5.35
C GLN A 148 -1.16 1.11 -5.20
N PRO A 149 -0.79 0.45 -4.10
CA PRO A 149 0.49 -0.23 -4.02
C PRO A 149 0.59 -1.19 -5.20
N LEU A 150 1.59 -1.05 -6.07
CA LEU A 150 1.80 -2.00 -7.15
C LEU A 150 1.91 -3.39 -6.53
N ASP A 151 1.07 -4.30 -7.00
CA ASP A 151 1.29 -5.72 -6.79
C ASP A 151 2.73 -6.05 -7.23
N THR A 152 3.32 -6.87 -6.38
CA THR A 152 4.58 -7.62 -6.45
C THR A 152 5.13 -7.86 -7.86
N PRO A 153 6.45 -8.13 -8.00
CA PRO A 153 7.03 -8.46 -9.30
C PRO A 153 6.44 -9.72 -9.96
N VAL A 154 5.62 -10.50 -9.23
CA VAL A 154 5.00 -11.76 -9.67
C VAL A 154 3.58 -11.55 -10.20
N TYR A 155 2.82 -10.60 -9.65
CA TYR A 155 1.43 -10.39 -10.01
C TYR A 155 1.27 -9.01 -10.65
N ARG A 156 0.99 -9.01 -11.96
CA ARG A 156 0.75 -7.86 -12.87
C ARG A 156 0.92 -6.46 -12.26
N PRO A 157 1.84 -5.62 -12.77
CA PRO A 157 1.89 -4.22 -12.36
C PRO A 157 0.53 -3.57 -12.58
N TYR A 158 -0.10 -3.09 -11.51
CA TYR A 158 -1.33 -2.33 -11.55
C TYR A 158 -1.11 -1.03 -12.35
N LYS A 159 -1.84 -0.87 -13.45
CA LYS A 159 -1.75 0.29 -14.36
C LYS A 159 -2.90 1.27 -14.16
N GLY A 160 -3.57 1.24 -13.03
CA GLY A 160 -4.65 2.19 -12.74
C GLY A 160 -4.08 3.57 -12.37
N PRO A 161 -4.89 4.63 -12.53
CA PRO A 161 -4.50 5.98 -12.18
C PRO A 161 -4.38 6.17 -10.67
N ASP A 162 -3.86 7.34 -10.25
CA ASP A 162 -3.98 7.80 -8.87
C ASP A 162 -5.45 7.78 -8.41
N TYR A 163 -5.69 7.37 -7.16
CA TYR A 163 -7.04 7.37 -6.58
C TYR A 163 -7.60 8.79 -6.49
N PHE A 164 -6.73 9.76 -6.21
CA PHE A 164 -7.07 11.17 -6.25
C PHE A 164 -5.86 12.00 -6.69
N ASN A 165 -6.14 13.02 -7.49
CA ASN A 165 -5.12 13.97 -7.89
C ASN A 165 -4.88 14.98 -6.76
N PHE A 166 -3.63 15.34 -6.48
CA PHE A 166 -3.27 16.42 -5.58
C PHE A 166 -2.15 17.30 -6.15
N THR A 167 -1.95 18.46 -5.54
CA THR A 167 -0.87 19.37 -5.91
C THR A 167 0.14 19.40 -4.78
N THR A 168 1.39 19.13 -5.12
CA THR A 168 2.53 19.28 -4.21
C THR A 168 3.11 20.67 -4.38
N THR A 169 3.24 21.39 -3.27
CA THR A 169 3.86 22.72 -3.25
C THR A 169 4.92 22.77 -2.18
N GLN A 170 6.01 23.47 -2.45
CA GLN A 170 7.03 23.74 -1.45
C GLN A 170 6.61 24.92 -0.57
N VAL A 171 6.78 24.79 0.74
CA VAL A 171 6.50 25.84 1.73
C VAL A 171 7.81 26.39 2.32
N SER A 172 7.71 27.42 3.17
CA SER A 172 8.87 28.02 3.83
C SER A 172 9.69 26.99 4.59
N GLY A 173 11.00 26.97 4.36
CA GLY A 173 11.92 25.99 4.96
C GLY A 173 12.16 24.74 4.11
N GLY A 174 11.58 24.66 2.91
CA GLY A 174 11.84 23.57 1.95
C GLY A 174 10.92 22.37 2.10
N ALA A 175 10.13 22.31 3.18
CA ALA A 175 9.09 21.31 3.38
C ALA A 175 8.06 21.33 2.24
N TYR A 176 7.39 20.20 2.02
CA TYR A 176 6.37 20.06 1.00
C TYR A 176 4.98 19.95 1.63
N LYS A 177 3.99 20.49 0.94
CA LYS A 177 2.58 20.48 1.35
C LYS A 177 1.70 19.95 0.23
N ILE A 178 0.77 19.08 0.62
CA ILE A 178 -0.27 18.48 -0.21
C ILE A 178 -1.62 18.88 0.37
N THR A 179 -2.50 19.43 -0.47
CA THR A 179 -3.88 19.78 -0.07
C THR A 179 -4.86 19.37 -1.15
N LYS A 180 -5.81 18.47 -0.84
CA LYS A 180 -7.00 18.25 -1.67
C LYS A 180 -8.07 17.40 -0.95
N SER A 181 -9.30 17.47 -1.45
CA SER A 181 -10.39 16.53 -1.16
C SER A 181 -10.21 15.25 -1.97
N LEU A 182 -10.36 14.11 -1.30
CA LEU A 182 -10.20 12.77 -1.83
C LEU A 182 -11.51 12.35 -2.53
N ALA A 183 -11.49 12.15 -3.84
CA ALA A 183 -12.63 11.59 -4.57
C ALA A 183 -12.11 10.42 -5.41
N GLY A 184 -12.55 9.20 -5.10
CA GLY A 184 -12.10 7.96 -5.74
C GLY A 184 -11.92 6.79 -4.76
N LEU A 185 -12.51 5.65 -5.12
CA LEU A 185 -12.79 4.41 -4.39
C LEU A 185 -11.67 3.76 -3.56
N GLU A 186 -12.09 3.20 -2.41
CA GLU A 186 -11.44 2.29 -1.47
C GLU A 186 -10.23 2.85 -0.71
N ALA A 187 -10.17 4.16 -0.49
CA ALA A 187 -8.97 4.76 0.10
C ALA A 187 -8.66 4.26 1.52
N ALA A 188 -9.65 3.78 2.29
CA ALA A 188 -9.45 3.22 3.64
C ALA A 188 -10.61 2.32 4.11
N SER A 189 -10.27 1.23 4.81
CA SER A 189 -11.24 0.37 5.50
C SER A 189 -10.71 -0.11 6.86
N TRP A 190 -11.61 -0.38 7.80
CA TRP A 190 -11.30 -1.05 9.07
C TRP A 190 -12.14 -2.32 9.18
N GLN A 191 -11.53 -3.39 9.68
CA GLN A 191 -12.21 -4.65 9.93
C GLN A 191 -12.31 -4.91 11.43
N ASN A 192 -13.31 -5.70 11.82
CA ASN A 192 -13.50 -6.16 13.21
C ASN A 192 -13.66 -5.04 14.24
N MET A 193 -14.21 -3.89 13.82
CA MET A 193 -14.47 -2.80 14.74
C MET A 193 -15.65 -3.15 15.64
N LYS A 194 -15.48 -2.95 16.95
CA LYS A 194 -16.53 -3.21 17.94
C LYS A 194 -17.46 -2.02 18.05
N ILE A 195 -18.64 -2.13 17.45
CA ILE A 195 -19.71 -1.12 17.50
C ILE A 195 -20.98 -1.84 18.01
N PRO A 196 -21.74 -1.27 18.96
CA PRO A 196 -22.95 -1.89 19.46
C PRO A 196 -23.99 -2.11 18.34
N VAL A 197 -24.92 -3.02 18.58
CA VAL A 197 -26.06 -3.30 17.69
C VAL A 197 -27.35 -3.22 18.51
N CYS A 198 -28.44 -2.80 17.88
CA CYS A 198 -29.74 -2.72 18.57
C CYS A 198 -30.31 -4.10 18.91
N ASN A 199 -29.99 -5.14 18.13
CA ASN A 199 -30.46 -6.50 18.35
C ASN A 199 -29.30 -7.51 18.33
N ILE A 200 -28.73 -7.78 19.51
CA ILE A 200 -27.61 -8.72 19.70
C ILE A 200 -27.98 -10.19 19.38
N THR A 201 -29.27 -10.53 19.31
CA THR A 201 -29.71 -11.89 18.96
C THR A 201 -29.67 -12.14 17.46
N GLU A 202 -29.71 -11.07 16.66
CA GLU A 202 -29.70 -11.13 15.20
C GLU A 202 -28.38 -10.62 14.61
N TRP A 203 -27.65 -9.76 15.31
CA TRP A 203 -26.46 -9.10 14.80
C TRP A 203 -25.27 -9.27 15.74
N LYS A 204 -24.07 -9.39 15.20
CA LYS A 204 -22.83 -9.29 15.99
C LYS A 204 -22.39 -7.84 16.08
N ASP A 205 -21.69 -7.53 17.16
CA ASP A 205 -21.04 -6.24 17.40
C ASP A 205 -19.73 -6.07 16.60
N GLU A 206 -19.47 -6.91 15.61
CA GLU A 206 -18.32 -6.87 14.72
C GLU A 206 -18.71 -6.22 13.40
N TRP A 207 -18.04 -5.12 13.08
CA TRP A 207 -18.38 -4.29 11.93
C TRP A 207 -17.20 -4.19 10.96
N LYS A 208 -17.54 -4.20 9.68
CA LYS A 208 -16.66 -3.75 8.60
C LYS A 208 -16.96 -2.28 8.36
N VAL A 209 -15.97 -1.43 8.57
CA VAL A 209 -16.04 0.02 8.35
C VAL A 209 -15.32 0.36 7.06
N VAL A 210 -15.93 1.20 6.24
CA VAL A 210 -15.37 1.66 4.96
C VAL A 210 -15.57 3.17 4.86
N ILE A 211 -14.55 3.90 4.39
CA ILE A 211 -14.70 5.33 4.14
C ILE A 211 -15.67 5.57 2.97
N LEU A 212 -16.50 6.58 3.13
CA LEU A 212 -17.37 7.08 2.08
C LEU A 212 -16.60 8.04 1.18
N ASP A 213 -16.12 7.53 0.05
CA ASP A 213 -15.38 8.26 -0.98
C ASP A 213 -16.18 8.48 -2.28
N GLU A 214 -17.29 7.76 -2.45
CA GLU A 214 -18.29 8.01 -3.46
C GLU A 214 -19.44 8.80 -2.84
N GLY A 215 -19.79 9.94 -3.42
CA GLY A 215 -20.98 10.72 -3.04
C GLY A 215 -22.30 10.01 -3.34
N MET A 216 -22.29 8.69 -3.55
CA MET A 216 -23.48 7.91 -3.86
C MET A 216 -24.28 7.60 -2.60
N TYR A 217 -25.61 7.80 -2.71
CA TYR A 217 -26.68 7.30 -1.84
C TYR A 217 -27.01 8.05 -0.54
N PHE A 218 -26.46 9.24 -0.25
CA PHE A 218 -26.75 9.93 1.03
C PHE A 218 -27.05 11.42 0.89
N THR A 219 -27.73 11.82 -0.18
CA THR A 219 -28.23 13.21 -0.32
C THR A 219 -29.63 13.34 0.28
N GLN A 220 -29.95 14.55 0.77
CA GLN A 220 -31.30 14.87 1.30
C GLN A 220 -32.40 14.61 0.26
N ASP A 221 -32.06 14.81 -1.01
CA ASP A 221 -32.99 14.76 -2.14
C ASP A 221 -33.53 13.36 -2.44
N GLU A 222 -32.84 12.30 -2.03
CA GLU A 222 -33.30 10.90 -2.19
C GLU A 222 -34.05 10.36 -0.95
N GLY A 223 -34.30 11.20 0.06
CA GLY A 223 -34.99 10.78 1.31
C GLY A 223 -34.17 9.83 2.19
N LEU A 224 -32.89 9.68 1.85
CA LEU A 224 -31.90 8.77 2.44
C LEU A 224 -31.10 9.39 3.58
N TRP A 225 -31.11 10.71 3.65
CA TRP A 225 -30.39 11.53 4.61
C TRP A 225 -31.39 12.38 5.39
N THR A 226 -31.65 11.96 6.63
CA THR A 226 -32.46 12.70 7.61
C THR A 226 -31.60 13.33 8.71
N GLY A 227 -30.27 13.17 8.62
CA GLY A 227 -29.31 13.68 9.59
C GLY A 227 -29.03 15.17 9.44
N PRO A 228 -28.54 15.85 10.49
CA PRO A 228 -28.19 17.27 10.44
C PRO A 228 -26.82 17.57 9.82
N VAL A 229 -26.05 16.56 9.38
CA VAL A 229 -24.63 16.69 9.06
C VAL A 229 -24.37 16.62 7.55
N GLU A 230 -24.00 17.75 6.94
CA GLU A 230 -23.74 17.85 5.50
C GLU A 230 -22.56 16.96 5.10
N TYR A 231 -22.79 16.07 4.13
CA TYR A 231 -21.74 15.17 3.62
C TYR A 231 -20.62 15.96 2.94
N HIS A 232 -19.38 15.57 3.20
CA HIS A 232 -18.23 16.01 2.42
C HIS A 232 -17.32 14.82 2.09
N TYR A 233 -16.67 14.93 0.94
CA TYR A 233 -15.59 14.01 0.57
C TYR A 233 -14.47 14.01 1.61
N PRO A 234 -13.80 12.87 1.83
CA PRO A 234 -12.67 12.79 2.75
C PRO A 234 -11.64 13.88 2.48
N LYS A 235 -11.10 14.47 3.53
CA LYS A 235 -10.15 15.58 3.48
C LYS A 235 -8.83 15.10 4.06
N THR A 236 -7.75 15.30 3.30
CA THR A 236 -6.40 15.09 3.82
C THR A 236 -5.55 16.32 3.58
N SER A 237 -4.69 16.62 4.54
CA SER A 237 -3.65 17.65 4.41
C SER A 237 -2.36 17.08 4.95
N LEU A 238 -1.37 16.95 4.09
CA LEU A 238 -0.06 16.39 4.43
C LEU A 238 1.00 17.48 4.27
N GLN A 239 1.85 17.64 5.27
CA GLN A 239 3.08 18.42 5.22
C GLN A 239 4.25 17.56 5.69
N PHE A 240 5.36 17.54 4.96
CA PHE A 240 6.52 16.72 5.33
C PHE A 240 7.84 17.37 4.91
N ASP A 241 8.92 17.00 5.60
CA ASP A 241 10.30 17.38 5.32
C ASP A 241 11.27 16.21 5.58
N ASP A 242 12.58 16.49 5.62
CA ASP A 242 13.62 15.49 5.83
C ASP A 242 13.67 14.95 7.27
N LYS A 243 12.72 15.28 8.15
CA LYS A 243 12.71 14.87 9.57
C LYS A 243 11.35 14.51 10.11
N THR A 244 10.30 15.18 9.66
CA THR A 244 8.96 15.08 10.23
C THR A 244 7.89 15.10 9.16
N ALA A 245 6.74 14.53 9.49
CA ALA A 245 5.55 14.64 8.68
C ALA A 245 4.31 14.82 9.55
N ASN A 246 3.41 15.69 9.10
CA ASN A 246 2.13 15.96 9.75
C ASN A 246 1.02 15.73 8.74
N LEU A 247 0.04 14.90 9.09
CA LEU A 247 -1.11 14.62 8.26
C LEU A 247 -2.39 14.76 9.10
N THR A 248 -3.37 15.49 8.58
CA THR A 248 -4.73 15.55 9.13
C THR A 248 -5.66 14.78 8.23
N PHE A 249 -6.51 13.93 8.79
CA PHE A 249 -7.51 13.18 8.04
C PHE A 249 -8.89 13.37 8.68
N ASP A 250 -9.89 13.62 7.84
CA ASP A 250 -11.28 13.75 8.24
C ASP A 250 -12.18 13.17 7.14
N ALA A 251 -13.09 12.27 7.51
CA ALA A 251 -13.90 11.55 6.54
C ALA A 251 -15.23 11.06 7.13
N PHE A 252 -16.20 10.83 6.25
CA PHE A 252 -17.36 10.01 6.58
C PHE A 252 -17.02 8.53 6.37
N TRP A 253 -17.61 7.67 7.19
CA TRP A 253 -17.54 6.22 7.05
C TRP A 253 -18.93 5.62 7.11
N HIS A 254 -19.09 4.47 6.47
CA HIS A 254 -20.21 3.58 6.73
C HIS A 254 -19.69 2.29 7.33
N ALA A 255 -20.51 1.64 8.15
CA ALA A 255 -20.21 0.31 8.62
C ALA A 255 -21.40 -0.62 8.45
N SER A 256 -21.13 -1.90 8.20
CA SER A 256 -22.16 -2.95 8.15
C SER A 256 -21.91 -3.99 9.23
N ALA A 257 -22.96 -4.37 9.95
CA ALA A 257 -22.89 -5.43 10.97
C ALA A 257 -22.97 -6.82 10.34
N ILE A 258 -22.40 -7.82 11.01
CA ILE A 258 -22.56 -9.22 10.62
C ILE A 258 -23.92 -9.73 11.10
N ARG A 259 -24.76 -10.22 10.18
CA ARG A 259 -26.01 -10.91 10.55
C ARG A 259 -25.69 -12.30 11.06
N GLN A 260 -26.27 -12.67 12.20
CA GLN A 260 -26.22 -14.02 12.75
C GLN A 260 -27.30 -14.87 12.04
N PRO A 261 -26.92 -15.81 11.16
CA PRO A 261 -27.89 -16.68 10.52
C PRO A 261 -28.42 -17.70 11.53
N ASN A 262 -29.71 -18.03 11.44
CA ASN A 262 -30.24 -19.16 12.21
C ASN A 262 -29.82 -20.51 11.59
N TYR A 263 -29.91 -21.60 12.35
CA TYR A 263 -29.46 -22.94 11.91
C TYR A 263 -30.08 -23.37 10.56
N ARG A 264 -31.34 -23.02 10.28
CA ARG A 264 -31.99 -23.38 9.01
C ARG A 264 -31.43 -22.58 7.84
N GLU A 265 -31.17 -21.28 8.04
CA GLU A 265 -30.57 -20.43 7.02
C GLU A 265 -29.16 -20.89 6.63
N VAL A 266 -28.36 -21.37 7.60
CA VAL A 266 -27.02 -21.92 7.32
C VAL A 266 -27.08 -23.22 6.50
N VAL A 267 -28.06 -24.08 6.78
CA VAL A 267 -28.26 -25.34 6.03
C VAL A 267 -28.65 -25.06 4.58
N ASP A 268 -29.49 -24.06 4.35
CA ASP A 268 -29.98 -23.71 3.02
C ASP A 268 -28.99 -22.82 2.23
N ASN A 269 -28.10 -22.10 2.91
CA ASN A 269 -27.07 -21.27 2.30
C ASN A 269 -25.72 -21.34 3.06
N PRO A 270 -24.79 -22.20 2.62
CA PRO A 270 -23.49 -22.36 3.26
C PRO A 270 -22.55 -21.14 3.11
N ALA A 271 -22.94 -20.10 2.36
CA ALA A 271 -22.20 -18.84 2.26
C ALA A 271 -22.51 -17.84 3.40
N LEU A 272 -23.33 -18.22 4.38
CA LEU A 272 -23.59 -17.43 5.59
C LEU A 272 -22.53 -17.74 6.69
N PRO A 273 -22.15 -16.76 7.52
CA PRO A 273 -22.74 -15.42 7.67
C PRO A 273 -22.35 -14.43 6.56
N THR A 274 -23.29 -13.60 6.14
CA THR A 274 -23.03 -12.45 5.26
C THR A 274 -23.08 -11.15 6.05
N TRP A 275 -22.27 -10.17 5.64
CA TRP A 275 -22.42 -8.78 6.08
C TRP A 275 -23.82 -8.31 5.70
N GLY A 276 -24.64 -7.92 6.67
CA GLY A 276 -26.04 -7.59 6.41
C GLY A 276 -26.26 -6.11 6.12
N HIS A 277 -27.52 -5.76 5.86
CA HIS A 277 -27.93 -4.42 5.40
C HIS A 277 -28.01 -3.36 6.52
N THR A 278 -27.82 -3.72 7.78
CA THR A 278 -27.77 -2.75 8.87
C THR A 278 -26.52 -1.90 8.70
N ARG A 279 -26.72 -0.67 8.21
CA ARG A 279 -25.67 0.30 7.96
C ARG A 279 -25.72 1.39 9.02
N VAL A 280 -24.57 1.79 9.54
CA VAL A 280 -24.46 3.04 10.30
C VAL A 280 -23.51 3.95 9.56
N ILE A 281 -23.79 5.25 9.58
CA ILE A 281 -22.95 6.30 9.02
C ILE A 281 -22.37 7.10 10.17
N GLY A 282 -21.10 7.45 10.05
CA GLY A 282 -20.40 8.24 11.04
C GLY A 282 -19.26 9.04 10.46
N ARG A 283 -18.53 9.73 11.34
CA ARG A 283 -17.33 10.48 11.03
C ARG A 283 -16.12 9.89 11.71
N VAL A 284 -14.99 9.95 11.01
CA VAL A 284 -13.68 9.60 11.55
C VAL A 284 -12.75 10.77 11.35
N SER A 285 -11.98 11.09 12.38
CA SER A 285 -10.91 12.08 12.28
C SER A 285 -9.68 11.65 13.06
N PHE A 286 -8.51 12.03 12.55
CA PHE A 286 -7.25 11.84 13.26
C PHE A 286 -6.15 12.78 12.76
N ASN A 287 -5.14 12.93 13.61
CA ASN A 287 -3.90 13.61 13.27
C ASN A 287 -2.73 12.63 13.39
N PHE A 288 -1.87 12.66 12.39
CA PHE A 288 -0.59 11.98 12.37
C PHE A 288 0.51 13.04 12.54
N SER A 289 1.43 12.80 13.48
CA SER A 289 2.64 13.60 13.66
C SER A 289 3.80 12.64 13.84
N GLY A 290 4.50 12.40 12.74
CA GLY A 290 5.53 11.37 12.64
C GLY A 290 6.94 11.94 12.55
N VAL A 291 7.88 11.10 12.98
CA VAL A 291 9.31 11.33 12.89
C VAL A 291 9.91 10.38 11.86
N LEU A 292 10.86 10.87 11.07
CA LEU A 292 11.53 10.09 10.04
C LEU A 292 12.20 8.85 10.64
N ASP A 293 11.97 7.71 10.00
CA ASP A 293 12.74 6.50 10.18
C ASP A 293 13.99 6.57 9.30
N GLU A 294 15.07 7.14 9.83
CA GLU A 294 16.35 7.26 9.10
C GLU A 294 16.89 5.89 8.68
N TYR A 295 16.59 4.82 9.41
CA TYR A 295 17.10 3.49 9.11
C TYR A 295 16.50 2.91 7.83
N HIS A 296 15.22 3.20 7.57
CA HIS A 296 14.48 2.72 6.41
C HIS A 296 14.21 3.77 5.32
N SER A 297 14.71 5.00 5.44
CA SER A 297 14.39 6.11 4.53
C SER A 297 15.55 6.56 3.64
N ASP A 298 15.24 6.87 2.39
CA ASP A 298 16.13 7.59 1.48
C ASP A 298 16.17 9.08 1.84
N ILE A 299 17.30 9.74 1.53
CA ILE A 299 17.47 11.17 1.86
C ILE A 299 16.61 12.03 0.94
N LEU A 300 15.64 12.75 1.51
CA LEU A 300 14.82 13.72 0.80
C LEU A 300 15.59 15.04 0.56
N SER A 301 15.64 15.50 -0.68
CA SER A 301 16.16 16.82 -1.03
C SER A 301 15.08 17.89 -0.87
N LEU A 302 15.42 18.96 -0.16
CA LEU A 302 14.55 20.13 0.05
C LEU A 302 14.88 21.30 -0.90
N ASP A 303 15.80 21.11 -1.85
CA ASP A 303 16.25 22.20 -2.75
C ASP A 303 15.40 22.31 -4.02
N ASN A 304 14.54 21.32 -4.27
CA ASN A 304 13.76 21.21 -5.50
C ASN A 304 12.32 21.67 -5.29
N SER A 305 11.66 22.15 -6.34
CA SER A 305 10.24 22.53 -6.29
C SER A 305 9.31 21.33 -6.11
N LEU A 306 9.80 20.12 -6.37
CA LEU A 306 9.13 18.85 -6.17
C LEU A 306 10.06 17.91 -5.37
N PRO A 307 9.49 16.98 -4.58
CA PRO A 307 10.26 16.01 -3.81
C PRO A 307 11.16 15.15 -4.69
N VAL A 308 12.43 15.06 -4.32
CA VAL A 308 13.43 14.20 -4.97
C VAL A 308 14.21 13.47 -3.88
N TRP A 309 14.33 12.16 -4.03
CA TRP A 309 15.08 11.32 -3.10
C TRP A 309 16.45 10.96 -3.66
N GLN A 310 17.48 11.13 -2.85
CA GLN A 310 18.76 10.49 -3.08
C GLN A 310 18.65 9.05 -2.60
N ARG A 311 18.79 8.10 -3.53
CA ARG A 311 18.77 6.67 -3.25
C ARG A 311 19.96 6.29 -2.36
N THR A 312 19.68 5.88 -1.13
CA THR A 312 20.69 5.58 -0.12
C THR A 312 20.50 4.22 0.56
N VAL A 313 19.26 3.77 0.71
CA VAL A 313 18.96 2.47 1.33
C VAL A 313 19.36 1.34 0.39
N GLY A 314 20.29 0.49 0.83
CA GLY A 314 20.86 -0.61 0.02
C GLY A 314 21.96 -0.22 -0.98
N PHE A 315 22.31 1.06 -1.05
CA PHE A 315 23.38 1.55 -1.92
C PHE A 315 24.73 1.70 -1.20
N GLY A 316 24.79 1.44 0.11
CA GLY A 316 26.02 1.48 0.91
C GLY A 316 26.66 2.87 1.03
N ASN A 317 25.91 3.93 0.74
CA ASN A 317 26.41 5.31 0.67
C ASN A 317 25.95 6.21 1.84
N ASN A 318 25.19 5.66 2.80
CA ASN A 318 24.72 6.37 3.98
C ASN A 318 24.77 5.45 5.22
N SER A 319 25.53 5.84 6.25
CA SER A 319 25.71 5.06 7.47
C SER A 319 24.49 4.99 8.38
N ALA A 320 23.49 5.84 8.17
CA ALA A 320 22.24 5.80 8.92
C ALA A 320 21.29 4.70 8.42
N ASN A 321 21.45 4.24 7.18
CA ASN A 321 20.53 3.30 6.55
C ASN A 321 20.91 1.84 6.78
N ILE A 322 19.89 0.98 6.73
CA ILE A 322 20.06 -0.46 6.54
C ILE A 322 20.80 -0.78 5.22
N GLY A 323 21.61 -1.84 5.26
CA GLY A 323 22.45 -2.25 4.12
C GLY A 323 23.74 -1.42 3.98
N TYR A 324 24.06 -0.55 4.94
CA TYR A 324 25.35 0.13 4.97
C TYR A 324 26.48 -0.84 5.35
N GLY A 325 27.46 -0.98 4.46
CA GLY A 325 28.61 -1.88 4.65
C GLY A 325 28.41 -3.30 4.12
N ASP A 326 27.19 -3.66 3.70
CA ASP A 326 26.87 -4.97 3.11
C ASP A 326 27.18 -5.07 1.61
N THR A 327 27.74 -4.00 1.02
CA THR A 327 28.23 -4.02 -0.36
C THR A 327 29.57 -4.74 -0.46
N SER A 328 29.52 -5.99 -0.90
CA SER A 328 30.61 -6.58 -1.66
C SER A 328 30.75 -5.83 -3.00
N ASP A 329 31.61 -4.82 -3.02
CA ASP A 329 32.40 -4.34 -4.18
C ASP A 329 31.80 -4.61 -5.59
N SER A 330 30.78 -3.86 -6.00
CA SER A 330 30.45 -3.68 -7.42
C SER A 330 30.53 -2.20 -7.77
N ARG A 331 31.77 -1.76 -8.02
CA ARG A 331 32.16 -0.57 -8.80
C ARG A 331 31.08 0.52 -8.93
N GLY A 332 31.16 1.49 -8.03
CA GLY A 332 30.77 2.84 -8.38
C GLY A 332 31.48 3.29 -9.65
N LYS A 333 30.73 3.48 -10.73
CA LYS A 333 31.03 4.51 -11.73
C LYS A 333 29.78 5.31 -12.02
N ARG A 334 29.75 6.50 -11.41
CA ARG A 334 29.14 7.70 -11.98
C ARG A 334 29.30 7.67 -13.50
N THR A 335 28.21 7.52 -14.23
CA THR A 335 28.17 7.91 -15.64
C THR A 335 27.02 8.88 -15.81
N VAL A 336 27.36 10.16 -15.62
CA VAL A 336 26.61 11.26 -16.23
C VAL A 336 26.65 11.05 -17.74
N GLY A 337 25.47 10.92 -18.35
CA GLY A 337 25.20 11.16 -19.76
C GLY A 337 25.94 10.33 -20.81
N ARG A 338 25.20 9.49 -21.53
CA ARG A 338 25.15 9.50 -23.01
C ARG A 338 24.14 8.47 -23.51
N ALA A 339 23.21 8.96 -24.33
CA ALA A 339 22.38 8.13 -25.18
C ALA A 339 23.27 7.28 -26.09
N SER A 340 23.09 5.96 -26.05
CA SER A 340 23.76 5.02 -26.95
C SER A 340 22.86 4.76 -28.14
N LEU A 341 23.28 5.31 -29.29
CA LEU A 341 22.78 4.99 -30.61
C LEU A 341 22.89 3.49 -30.87
N ALA A 342 21.76 2.86 -31.18
CA ALA A 342 21.73 1.54 -31.79
C ALA A 342 22.34 1.63 -33.20
N LEU A 343 23.33 0.79 -33.50
CA LEU A 343 23.73 0.52 -34.88
C LEU A 343 23.69 -0.98 -35.12
N MET A 344 22.76 -1.35 -36.00
CA MET A 344 22.62 -2.67 -36.61
C MET A 344 23.88 -3.06 -37.38
N ALA A 345 24.31 -4.31 -37.26
CA ALA A 345 25.12 -4.97 -38.27
C ALA A 345 24.62 -6.41 -38.46
N VAL A 346 23.68 -6.56 -39.41
CA VAL A 346 23.38 -7.84 -40.05
C VAL A 346 24.49 -8.09 -41.07
N ILE A 347 25.26 -9.17 -40.90
CA ILE A 347 26.08 -9.72 -41.98
C ILE A 347 25.60 -11.14 -42.26
N VAL A 348 24.74 -11.24 -43.28
CA VAL A 348 24.57 -12.43 -44.09
C VAL A 348 25.64 -12.36 -45.17
N SER A 349 26.49 -13.40 -45.30
CA SER A 349 27.03 -13.80 -46.60
C SER A 349 27.60 -15.23 -46.54
N ILE A 350 27.10 -16.00 -47.49
CA ILE A 350 27.39 -17.40 -47.82
C ILE A 350 28.71 -17.51 -48.60
N GLY A 351 29.51 -18.54 -48.30
CA GLY A 351 30.01 -19.43 -49.37
C GLY A 351 31.52 -19.59 -49.60
N ILE A 352 31.94 -20.87 -49.51
CA ILE A 352 32.69 -21.63 -50.54
C ILE A 352 34.24 -21.76 -50.39
N VAL A 353 34.63 -23.04 -50.16
CA VAL A 353 35.79 -23.81 -50.66
C VAL A 353 37.20 -23.50 -50.12
N LEU A 354 37.76 -24.50 -49.42
CA LEU A 354 38.88 -25.33 -49.89
C LEU A 354 38.78 -26.75 -49.32
#